data_AF-A0A6J2ST78-F1
#
_entry.id   AF-A0A6J2ST78-F1
#
_cell.length_a   1.000
_cell.length_b   1.000
_cell.length_c   1.000
_cell.angle_alpha   90.00
_cell.angle_beta   90.00
_cell.angle_gamma   90.00
#
_symmetry.space_group_name_H-M   'P 1'
#
loop_
_entity.id
_entity.type
_entity.pdbx_description
1 polymer ?
#
loop_
_entity_poly.entity_id
_entity_poly.type
_entity_poly.pdbx_seq_one_letter_code
_entity_poly.pdbx_strand_id
1 'polypeptide(L)'
;MIQQQRQRVESAVTELIDDMDKTHLRKMQTDMHLCAAKCCQDGTSSVDSVQRCVDRCSAPMTRAQNYVQHELGEFQGRLQRCVMQCNDDVKVKMPANPNEDQIAKYTDQFERCAIQCVDKHVGLIPNLMKTMKSVLAKGPESIPQINKKMDQQKRRLEGAISDMIEDMYRSHLRRMQSIMHRCAASCCDDERGTLDSVQRCIEKCASPLMDAQDYLQNELGQFQSHLQGCVKECNSDARSKLPNNPNEHDLSRSRHLFEVCTGNCVDKHINLLPGLMKNIQKTLDRGVPKRSHLRDQKNIDA
;
A
#
# COMPACT_ATOMS: atom_id res chain seq x y z
N MET A 1 20.40 -31.74 9.77
CA MET A 1 19.57 -31.47 10.97
C MET A 1 19.15 -30.00 11.12
N ILE A 2 19.96 -29.03 10.69
CA ILE A 2 19.66 -27.59 10.80
C ILE A 2 18.34 -27.19 10.09
N GLN A 3 18.02 -27.78 8.94
CA GLN A 3 16.75 -27.50 8.25
C GLN A 3 15.51 -27.86 9.07
N GLN A 4 15.58 -28.96 9.83
CA GLN A 4 14.50 -29.37 10.75
C GLN A 4 14.37 -28.39 11.91
N GLN A 5 15.49 -27.87 12.43
CA GLN A 5 15.46 -26.86 13.48
C GLN A 5 14.89 -25.53 13.01
N ARG A 6 15.22 -25.13 11.78
CA ARG A 6 14.62 -23.97 11.13
C ARG A 6 13.10 -24.12 10.99
N GLN A 7 12.63 -25.27 10.51
CA GLN A 7 11.19 -25.55 10.41
C GLN A 7 10.49 -25.50 11.77
N ARG A 8 11.10 -26.03 12.85
CA ARG A 8 10.52 -25.93 14.21
C ARG A 8 10.28 -24.49 14.64
N VAL A 9 11.24 -23.60 14.39
CA VAL A 9 11.11 -22.18 14.73
C VAL A 9 10.04 -21.52 13.85
N GLU A 10 10.06 -21.77 12.55
CA GLU A 10 9.06 -21.23 11.61
C GLU A 10 7.64 -21.67 11.99
N SER A 11 7.42 -22.95 12.32
CA SER A 11 6.13 -23.47 12.79
C SER A 11 5.68 -22.79 14.08
N ALA A 12 6.55 -22.70 15.09
CA ALA A 12 6.18 -22.10 16.37
C ALA A 12 5.86 -20.59 16.25
N VAL A 13 6.58 -19.87 15.39
CA VAL A 13 6.28 -18.46 15.09
C VAL A 13 4.98 -18.32 14.30
N THR A 14 4.68 -19.26 13.39
CA THR A 14 3.44 -19.25 12.61
C THR A 14 2.23 -19.50 13.51
N GLU A 15 2.30 -20.50 14.40
CA GLU A 15 1.24 -20.80 15.39
C GLU A 15 0.99 -19.60 16.31
N LEU A 16 2.06 -18.95 16.76
CA LEU A 16 1.99 -17.72 17.54
C LEU A 16 1.22 -16.61 16.82
N ILE A 17 1.54 -16.35 15.55
CA ILE A 17 0.90 -15.31 14.74
C ILE A 17 -0.57 -15.65 14.50
N ASP A 18 -0.89 -16.90 14.15
CA ASP A 18 -2.26 -17.34 13.88
C ASP A 18 -3.16 -17.23 15.12
N ASP A 19 -2.65 -17.59 16.29
CA ASP A 19 -3.40 -17.43 17.53
C ASP A 19 -3.59 -15.94 17.89
N MET A 20 -2.57 -15.09 17.73
CA MET A 20 -2.68 -13.66 17.98
C MET A 20 -3.65 -12.97 17.01
N ASP A 21 -3.64 -13.41 15.75
CA ASP A 21 -4.59 -12.98 14.73
C ASP A 21 -6.02 -13.23 15.21
N LYS A 22 -6.33 -14.49 15.52
CA LYS A 22 -7.67 -14.93 15.96
C LYS A 22 -8.12 -14.29 17.26
N THR A 23 -7.22 -14.11 18.22
CA THR A 23 -7.60 -13.67 19.58
C THR A 23 -7.66 -12.15 19.75
N HIS A 24 -6.86 -11.39 19.00
CA HIS A 24 -6.72 -9.95 19.23
C HIS A 24 -6.74 -9.10 17.96
N LEU A 25 -6.04 -9.51 16.89
CA LEU A 25 -5.87 -8.65 15.71
C LEU A 25 -7.14 -8.58 14.86
N ARG A 26 -7.89 -9.67 14.69
CA ARG A 26 -9.15 -9.66 13.92
C ARG A 26 -10.17 -8.69 14.46
N LYS A 27 -10.35 -8.65 15.78
CA LYS A 27 -11.26 -7.69 16.42
C LYS A 27 -10.79 -6.26 16.17
N MET A 28 -9.50 -5.99 16.31
CA MET A 28 -8.92 -4.68 16.05
C MET A 28 -9.08 -4.25 14.58
N GLN A 29 -8.92 -5.17 13.63
CA GLN A 29 -9.17 -4.93 12.21
C GLN A 29 -10.64 -4.65 11.92
N THR A 30 -11.55 -5.42 12.53
CA THR A 30 -13.00 -5.21 12.42
C THR A 30 -13.37 -3.82 12.91
N ASP A 31 -12.93 -3.44 14.11
CA ASP A 31 -13.18 -2.12 14.69
C ASP A 31 -12.62 -0.99 13.81
N MET A 32 -11.40 -1.16 13.29
CA MET A 32 -10.76 -0.25 12.34
C MET A 32 -11.62 -0.07 11.08
N HIS A 33 -12.06 -1.16 10.47
CA HIS A 33 -12.84 -1.14 9.24
C HIS A 33 -14.24 -0.57 9.45
N LEU A 34 -14.92 -0.90 10.55
CA LEU A 34 -16.21 -0.31 10.89
C LEU A 34 -16.08 1.20 11.18
N CYS A 35 -15.02 1.62 11.86
CA CYS A 35 -14.69 3.04 12.06
C CYS A 35 -14.48 3.76 10.72
N ALA A 36 -13.63 3.21 9.84
CA ALA A 36 -13.36 3.79 8.54
C ALA A 36 -14.61 3.85 7.65
N ALA A 37 -15.46 2.81 7.69
CA ALA A 37 -16.73 2.79 6.99
C ALA A 37 -17.66 3.95 7.43
N LYS A 38 -17.70 4.26 8.73
CA LYS A 38 -18.46 5.41 9.27
C LYS A 38 -17.87 6.74 8.81
N CYS A 39 -16.54 6.88 8.81
CA CYS A 39 -15.88 8.08 8.26
C CYS A 39 -16.29 8.33 6.80
N CYS A 40 -16.30 7.28 5.97
CA CYS A 40 -16.67 7.38 4.55
C CYS A 40 -18.16 7.63 4.30
N GLN A 41 -19.02 7.42 5.30
CA GLN A 41 -20.46 7.69 5.21
C GLN A 41 -20.82 9.14 5.47
N ASP A 42 -19.89 9.93 6.02
CA ASP A 42 -20.08 11.36 6.19
C ASP A 42 -20.02 12.05 4.82
N GLY A 43 -21.19 12.39 4.27
CA GLY A 43 -21.33 13.13 3.02
C GLY A 43 -21.02 14.63 3.15
N THR A 44 -20.92 15.16 4.37
CA THR A 44 -20.79 16.61 4.61
C THR A 44 -19.34 17.05 4.76
N SER A 45 -18.52 16.25 5.45
CA SER A 45 -17.10 16.51 5.67
C SER A 45 -16.28 16.64 4.38
N SER A 46 -15.21 17.43 4.39
CA SER A 46 -14.25 17.50 3.28
C SER A 46 -13.48 16.20 3.10
N VAL A 47 -12.93 15.99 1.90
CA VAL A 47 -12.13 14.80 1.57
C VAL A 47 -10.97 14.64 2.54
N ASP A 48 -10.24 15.73 2.79
CA ASP A 48 -9.13 15.75 3.75
C ASP A 48 -9.57 15.38 5.18
N SER A 49 -10.77 15.78 5.60
CA SER A 49 -11.31 15.46 6.93
C SER A 49 -11.64 13.97 7.04
N VAL A 50 -12.29 13.40 6.02
CA VAL A 50 -12.60 11.97 5.95
C VAL A 50 -11.31 11.15 5.94
N GLN A 51 -10.30 11.53 5.16
CA GLN A 51 -9.02 10.83 5.13
C GLN A 51 -8.35 10.82 6.51
N ARG A 52 -8.29 11.97 7.19
CA ARG A 52 -7.77 12.05 8.57
C ARG A 52 -8.56 11.19 9.55
N CYS A 53 -9.88 11.06 9.36
CA CYS A 53 -10.73 10.17 10.16
C CYS A 53 -10.33 8.70 9.94
N VAL A 54 -10.19 8.27 8.69
CA VAL A 54 -9.75 6.91 8.32
C VAL A 54 -8.35 6.61 8.86
N ASP A 55 -7.41 7.56 8.77
CA ASP A 55 -6.04 7.41 9.30
C ASP A 55 -6.04 7.23 10.84
N ARG A 56 -6.96 7.91 11.55
CA ARG A 56 -7.13 7.71 12.99
C ARG A 56 -7.70 6.33 13.32
N CYS A 57 -8.63 5.83 12.50
CA CYS A 57 -9.18 4.48 12.66
C CYS A 57 -8.10 3.39 12.52
N SER A 58 -7.11 3.58 11.63
CA SER A 58 -6.05 2.60 11.37
C SER A 58 -4.84 2.70 12.32
N ALA A 59 -4.72 3.78 13.08
CA ALA A 59 -3.60 3.99 13.98
C ALA A 59 -3.45 2.89 15.05
N PRO A 60 -4.51 2.44 15.76
CA PRO A 60 -4.46 1.29 16.67
C PRO A 60 -3.85 0.03 16.05
N MET A 61 -4.36 -0.34 14.87
CA MET A 61 -3.91 -1.54 14.16
C MET A 61 -2.46 -1.42 13.72
N THR A 62 -2.08 -0.25 13.20
CA THR A 62 -0.70 0.03 12.78
C THR A 62 0.27 -0.10 13.96
N ARG A 63 -0.09 0.42 15.15
CA ARG A 63 0.72 0.28 16.37
C ARG A 63 0.87 -1.19 16.77
N ALA A 64 -0.23 -1.93 16.79
CA ALA A 64 -0.21 -3.35 17.12
C ALA A 64 0.69 -4.14 16.17
N GLN A 65 0.54 -3.94 14.85
CA GLN A 65 1.38 -4.60 13.85
C GLN A 65 2.87 -4.27 14.03
N ASN A 66 3.21 -2.99 14.22
CA ASN A 66 4.60 -2.58 14.43
C ASN A 66 5.19 -3.21 15.69
N TYR A 67 4.42 -3.28 16.79
CA TYR A 67 4.86 -3.88 18.03
C TYR A 67 5.13 -5.39 17.87
N VAL A 68 4.21 -6.11 17.24
CA VAL A 68 4.38 -7.55 16.96
C VAL A 68 5.59 -7.80 16.06
N GLN A 69 5.74 -7.02 14.99
CA GLN A 69 6.90 -7.12 14.09
C GLN A 69 8.21 -6.84 14.83
N HIS A 70 8.23 -5.86 15.74
CA HIS A 70 9.40 -5.54 16.54
C HIS A 70 9.79 -6.69 17.47
N GLU A 71 8.84 -7.24 18.24
CA GLU A 71 9.09 -8.34 19.19
C GLU A 71 9.56 -9.62 18.47
N LEU A 72 8.97 -9.92 17.31
CA LEU A 72 9.41 -11.03 16.46
C LEU A 72 10.81 -10.78 15.88
N GLY A 73 11.10 -9.56 15.46
CA GLY A 73 12.44 -9.15 14.99
C GLY A 73 13.50 -9.30 16.08
N GLU A 74 13.21 -8.86 17.30
CA GLU A 74 14.10 -9.03 18.46
C GLU A 74 14.30 -10.50 18.84
N PHE A 75 13.25 -11.31 18.73
CA PHE A 75 13.36 -12.76 18.92
C PHE A 75 14.28 -13.41 17.86
N GLN A 76 14.02 -13.13 16.58
CA GLN A 76 14.81 -13.64 15.45
C GLN A 76 16.28 -13.20 15.56
N GLY A 77 16.54 -11.93 15.87
CA GLY A 77 17.89 -11.40 16.03
C GLY A 77 18.65 -12.02 17.21
N ARG A 78 17.99 -12.36 18.31
CA ARG A 78 18.62 -13.10 19.42
C ARG A 78 18.94 -14.54 19.02
N LEU A 79 18.03 -15.24 18.33
CA LEU A 79 18.28 -16.60 17.84
C LEU A 79 19.43 -16.64 16.84
N GLN A 80 19.45 -15.73 15.87
CA GLN A 80 20.52 -15.65 14.88
C GLN A 80 21.88 -15.39 15.54
N ARG A 81 21.95 -14.46 16.51
CA ARG A 81 23.18 -14.23 17.29
C ARG A 81 23.62 -15.47 18.06
N CYS A 82 22.69 -16.23 18.65
CA CYS A 82 23.03 -17.50 19.32
C CYS A 82 23.68 -18.50 18.37
N VAL A 83 23.10 -18.71 17.19
CA VAL A 83 23.65 -19.64 16.19
C VAL A 83 24.98 -19.14 15.60
N MET A 84 25.13 -17.84 15.40
CA MET A 84 26.42 -17.26 14.96
C MET A 84 27.51 -17.47 16.01
N GLN A 85 27.19 -17.30 17.30
CA GLN A 85 28.15 -17.58 18.38
C GLN A 85 28.65 -19.04 18.35
N CYS A 86 27.76 -20.01 18.08
CA CYS A 86 28.17 -21.40 17.90
C CYS A 86 29.20 -21.57 16.76
N ASN A 87 29.03 -20.82 15.66
CA ASN A 87 29.96 -20.86 14.54
C ASN A 87 31.32 -20.29 14.93
N ASP A 88 31.33 -19.15 15.61
CA ASP A 88 32.55 -18.47 16.07
C ASP A 88 33.31 -19.33 17.07
N ASP A 89 32.61 -19.96 18.02
CA ASP A 89 33.20 -20.86 19.02
C ASP A 89 33.86 -22.09 18.38
N VAL A 90 33.29 -22.60 17.29
CA VAL A 90 33.87 -23.71 16.52
C VAL A 90 35.06 -23.25 15.70
N LYS A 91 34.97 -22.09 15.03
CA LYS A 91 36.09 -21.51 14.25
C LYS A 91 37.32 -21.27 15.10
N VAL A 92 37.15 -20.78 16.34
CA VAL A 92 38.26 -20.54 17.27
C VAL A 92 39.01 -21.84 17.61
N LYS A 93 38.31 -22.98 17.61
CA LYS A 93 38.89 -24.30 17.97
C LYS A 93 39.44 -25.05 16.76
N MET A 94 38.99 -24.73 15.55
CA MET A 94 39.38 -25.43 14.32
C MET A 94 40.81 -25.06 13.89
N PRO A 95 41.69 -26.03 13.61
CA PRO A 95 43.03 -25.74 13.12
C PRO A 95 42.99 -25.15 11.70
N ALA A 96 44.03 -24.42 11.31
CA ALA A 96 44.09 -23.73 10.01
C ALA A 96 44.04 -24.68 8.79
N ASN A 97 44.42 -25.95 8.96
CA ASN A 97 44.34 -26.97 7.93
C ASN A 97 43.74 -28.27 8.51
N PRO A 98 42.40 -28.33 8.69
CA PRO A 98 41.74 -29.46 9.32
C PRO A 98 41.63 -30.65 8.35
N ASN A 99 41.82 -31.86 8.86
CA ASN A 99 41.52 -33.08 8.11
C ASN A 99 40.01 -33.42 8.16
N GLU A 100 39.57 -34.40 7.39
CA GLU A 100 38.15 -34.79 7.30
C GLU A 100 37.54 -35.14 8.67
N ASP A 101 38.27 -35.87 9.52
CA ASP A 101 37.80 -36.24 10.87
C ASP A 101 37.59 -35.01 11.77
N GLN A 102 38.49 -34.03 11.67
CA GLN A 102 38.38 -32.77 12.40
C GLN A 102 37.21 -31.93 11.88
N ILE A 103 37.02 -31.87 10.56
CA ILE A 103 35.87 -31.18 9.94
C ILE A 103 34.57 -31.81 10.43
N ALA A 104 34.47 -33.14 10.42
CA ALA A 104 33.29 -33.87 10.90
C ALA A 104 33.01 -33.59 12.38
N LYS A 105 34.04 -33.67 13.24
CA LYS A 105 33.94 -33.40 14.69
C LYS A 105 33.45 -31.98 14.98
N TYR A 106 34.02 -30.98 14.31
CA TYR A 106 33.65 -29.58 14.53
C TYR A 106 32.29 -29.23 13.92
N THR A 107 31.89 -29.90 12.84
CA THR A 107 30.54 -29.81 12.30
C THR A 107 29.51 -30.35 13.30
N ASP A 108 29.76 -31.52 13.89
CA ASP A 108 28.90 -32.10 14.94
C ASP A 108 28.80 -31.18 16.18
N GLN A 109 29.91 -30.56 16.60
CA GLN A 109 29.89 -29.57 17.69
C GLN A 109 29.03 -28.35 17.36
N PHE A 110 29.16 -27.82 16.15
CA PHE A 110 28.32 -26.71 15.69
C PHE A 110 26.84 -27.10 15.68
N GLU A 111 26.50 -28.27 15.14
CA GLU A 111 25.12 -28.74 15.06
C GLU A 111 24.50 -28.92 16.46
N ARG A 112 25.22 -29.51 17.43
CA ARG A 112 24.74 -29.65 18.81
C ARG A 112 24.50 -28.31 19.48
N CYS A 113 25.41 -27.35 19.30
CA CYS A 113 25.25 -26.00 19.84
C CYS A 113 24.04 -25.29 19.21
N ALA A 114 23.90 -25.38 17.88
CA ALA A 114 22.76 -24.79 17.16
C ALA A 114 21.42 -25.38 17.61
N ILE A 115 21.34 -26.69 17.88
CA ILE A 115 20.15 -27.34 18.44
C ILE A 115 19.81 -26.78 19.82
N GLN A 116 20.81 -26.62 20.70
CA GLN A 116 20.60 -26.04 22.04
C GLN A 116 20.11 -24.58 21.97
N CYS A 117 20.64 -23.78 21.04
CA CYS A 117 20.14 -22.44 20.77
C CYS A 117 18.66 -22.49 20.38
N VAL A 118 18.28 -23.35 19.44
CA VAL A 118 16.91 -23.47 18.97
C VAL A 118 15.98 -23.92 20.11
N ASP A 119 16.34 -24.96 20.86
CA ASP A 119 15.52 -25.46 21.98
C ASP A 119 15.32 -24.39 23.06
N LYS A 120 16.39 -23.66 23.42
CA LYS A 120 16.31 -22.53 24.34
C LYS A 120 15.35 -21.45 23.84
N HIS A 121 15.47 -21.05 22.57
CA HIS A 121 14.67 -19.98 22.01
C HIS A 121 13.21 -20.38 21.77
N VAL A 122 12.94 -21.59 21.30
CA VAL A 122 11.57 -22.13 21.18
C VAL A 122 10.89 -22.14 22.56
N GLY A 123 11.63 -22.47 23.63
CA GLY A 123 11.12 -22.39 25.01
C GLY A 123 10.73 -20.98 25.49
N LEU A 124 11.22 -19.92 24.84
CA LEU A 124 10.87 -18.52 25.18
C LEU A 124 9.58 -18.04 24.49
N ILE A 125 9.15 -18.70 23.41
CA ILE A 125 8.00 -18.30 22.59
C ILE A 125 6.72 -18.17 23.42
N PRO A 126 6.36 -19.11 24.33
CA PRO A 126 5.14 -18.98 25.13
C PRO A 126 5.10 -17.72 26.01
N ASN A 127 6.25 -17.31 26.55
CA ASN A 127 6.31 -16.09 27.37
C ASN A 127 6.26 -14.82 26.51
N LEU A 128 6.93 -14.84 25.36
CA LEU A 128 6.87 -13.77 24.36
C LEU A 128 5.42 -13.54 23.91
N MET A 129 4.72 -14.62 23.58
CA MET A 129 3.29 -14.64 23.24
C MET A 129 2.43 -14.00 24.33
N LYS A 130 2.58 -14.47 25.57
CA LYS A 130 1.82 -13.96 26.71
C LYS A 130 2.02 -12.45 26.90
N THR A 131 3.26 -11.99 26.73
CA THR A 131 3.61 -10.57 26.83
C THR A 131 2.94 -9.76 25.71
N MET A 132 3.04 -10.22 24.47
CA MET A 132 2.43 -9.54 23.32
C MET A 132 0.91 -9.47 23.45
N LYS A 133 0.25 -10.59 23.77
CA LYS A 133 -1.20 -10.62 24.04
C LYS A 133 -1.60 -9.65 25.15
N SER A 134 -0.84 -9.59 26.23
CA SER A 134 -1.13 -8.69 27.34
C SER A 134 -1.07 -7.21 26.94
N VAL A 135 -0.11 -6.84 26.09
CA VAL A 135 -0.02 -5.47 25.54
C VAL A 135 -1.19 -5.19 24.59
N LEU A 136 -1.51 -6.12 23.69
CA LEU A 136 -2.63 -5.97 22.74
C LEU A 136 -3.98 -5.88 23.46
N ALA A 137 -4.19 -6.66 24.53
CA ALA A 137 -5.43 -6.67 25.31
C ALA A 137 -5.67 -5.37 26.10
N LYS A 138 -4.61 -4.63 26.45
CA LYS A 138 -4.71 -3.32 27.13
C LYS A 138 -5.14 -2.18 26.19
N GLY A 139 -5.20 -2.45 24.89
CA GLY A 139 -5.65 -1.49 23.89
C GLY A 139 -4.57 -0.50 23.42
N PRO A 140 -4.87 0.27 22.38
CA PRO A 140 -3.88 0.97 21.55
C PRO A 140 -3.18 2.16 22.23
N GLU A 141 -3.67 2.64 23.36
CA GLU A 141 -3.03 3.70 24.15
C GLU A 141 -1.79 3.22 24.91
N SER A 142 -1.67 1.90 25.12
CA SER A 142 -0.55 1.29 25.86
C SER A 142 0.62 0.86 24.98
N ILE A 143 0.53 1.02 23.65
CA ILE A 143 1.56 0.60 22.69
C ILE A 143 2.54 1.76 22.43
N PRO A 144 3.85 1.59 22.69
CA PRO A 144 4.87 2.63 22.43
C PRO A 144 4.90 3.05 20.96
N GLN A 145 4.89 4.35 20.69
CA GLN A 145 4.85 4.91 19.34
C GLN A 145 6.26 5.10 18.77
N ILE A 146 6.53 4.51 17.60
CA ILE A 146 7.71 4.82 16.78
C ILE A 146 7.23 5.69 15.59
N ASN A 147 7.74 6.93 15.53
CA ASN A 147 7.27 8.04 14.70
C ASN A 147 7.16 7.74 13.20
N LYS A 148 6.11 8.27 12.55
CA LYS A 148 6.05 8.53 11.10
C LYS A 148 5.75 10.03 10.87
N LYS A 149 6.51 10.64 9.95
CA LYS A 149 6.23 11.96 9.35
C LYS A 149 5.93 11.76 7.87
N MET A 150 4.98 12.51 7.32
CA MET A 150 4.66 12.55 5.89
C MET A 150 4.71 13.99 5.39
N ASP A 151 5.14 14.14 4.13
CA ASP A 151 5.36 15.40 3.41
C ASP A 151 4.11 15.88 2.67
N GLN A 152 3.99 17.20 2.52
CA GLN A 152 2.91 17.88 1.80
C GLN A 152 3.50 19.00 0.93
N GLN A 153 3.56 18.81 -0.39
CA GLN A 153 3.76 19.92 -1.31
C GLN A 153 3.39 19.59 -2.76
N LYS A 154 2.19 20.01 -3.19
CA LYS A 154 1.98 20.63 -4.52
C LYS A 154 0.57 21.22 -4.62
N ARG A 155 0.46 22.53 -4.91
CA ARG A 155 -0.73 23.14 -5.51
C ARG A 155 -0.32 24.29 -6.42
N ARG A 156 -0.84 24.27 -7.65
CA ARG A 156 -1.50 25.38 -8.37
C ARG A 156 -1.59 25.07 -9.87
N LEU A 157 -2.64 24.32 -10.25
CA LEU A 157 -3.34 24.38 -11.54
C LEU A 157 -4.71 23.64 -11.45
N GLU A 158 -5.51 23.93 -10.42
CA GLU A 158 -6.66 23.07 -10.02
C GLU A 158 -7.85 23.92 -9.54
N GLY A 159 -8.52 24.63 -10.46
CA GLY A 159 -9.76 25.36 -10.15
C GLY A 159 -10.98 24.50 -10.50
N ALA A 160 -11.30 24.39 -11.78
CA ALA A 160 -12.46 23.62 -12.24
C ALA A 160 -12.29 22.10 -12.09
N ILE A 161 -11.08 21.58 -12.28
CA ILE A 161 -10.78 20.14 -12.14
C ILE A 161 -10.87 19.72 -10.66
N SER A 162 -10.51 20.59 -9.70
CA SER A 162 -10.55 20.23 -8.28
C SER A 162 -11.97 20.03 -7.79
N ASP A 163 -12.90 20.92 -8.17
CA ASP A 163 -14.29 20.86 -7.69
C ASP A 163 -15.00 19.61 -8.25
N MET A 164 -14.77 19.26 -9.51
CA MET A 164 -15.37 18.07 -10.12
C MET A 164 -14.74 16.76 -9.60
N ILE A 165 -13.42 16.74 -9.38
CA ILE A 165 -12.76 15.59 -8.73
C ILE A 165 -13.28 15.45 -7.30
N GLU A 166 -13.46 16.55 -6.57
CA GLU A 166 -13.97 16.54 -5.22
C GLU A 166 -15.43 16.05 -5.17
N ASP A 167 -16.28 16.48 -6.10
CA ASP A 167 -17.66 16.00 -6.24
C ASP A 167 -17.73 14.50 -6.54
N MET A 168 -17.00 14.04 -7.55
CA MET A 168 -16.92 12.61 -7.89
C MET A 168 -16.36 11.76 -6.73
N TYR A 169 -15.37 12.28 -6.01
CA TYR A 169 -14.84 11.61 -4.83
C TYR A 169 -15.91 11.53 -3.74
N ARG A 170 -16.60 12.64 -3.46
CA ARG A 170 -17.67 12.74 -2.45
C ARG A 170 -18.86 11.84 -2.76
N SER A 171 -19.29 11.77 -4.02
CA SER A 171 -20.51 11.07 -4.42
C SER A 171 -20.30 9.58 -4.65
N HIS A 172 -19.16 9.16 -5.23
CA HIS A 172 -18.95 7.79 -5.69
C HIS A 172 -17.85 7.06 -4.94
N LEU A 173 -16.64 7.62 -4.90
CA LEU A 173 -15.50 6.92 -4.30
C LEU A 173 -15.70 6.73 -2.79
N ARG A 174 -16.31 7.70 -2.09
CA ARG A 174 -16.68 7.53 -0.67
C ARG A 174 -17.65 6.39 -0.44
N ARG A 175 -18.66 6.25 -1.30
CA ARG A 175 -19.62 5.14 -1.21
C ARG A 175 -18.91 3.80 -1.42
N MET A 176 -18.03 3.72 -2.42
CA MET A 176 -17.22 2.53 -2.68
C MET A 176 -16.28 2.20 -1.52
N GLN A 177 -15.61 3.20 -0.93
CA GLN A 177 -14.78 3.04 0.27
C GLN A 177 -15.60 2.52 1.46
N SER A 178 -16.80 3.07 1.68
CA SER A 178 -17.68 2.60 2.75
C SER A 178 -18.10 1.14 2.57
N ILE A 179 -18.47 0.75 1.34
CA ILE A 179 -18.81 -0.63 0.99
C ILE A 179 -17.61 -1.55 1.20
N MET A 180 -16.43 -1.15 0.71
CA MET A 180 -15.18 -1.89 0.86
C MET A 180 -14.85 -2.13 2.34
N HIS A 181 -14.91 -1.10 3.18
CA HIS A 181 -14.62 -1.22 4.60
C HIS A 181 -15.64 -2.07 5.34
N ARG A 182 -16.94 -1.98 5.01
CA ARG A 182 -17.95 -2.89 5.59
C ARG A 182 -17.70 -4.34 5.20
N CYS A 183 -17.39 -4.59 3.93
CA CYS A 183 -17.01 -5.93 3.44
C CYS A 183 -15.78 -6.47 4.17
N ALA A 184 -14.74 -5.64 4.31
CA ALA A 184 -13.51 -6.02 5.01
C ALA A 184 -13.76 -6.33 6.49
N ALA A 185 -14.61 -5.55 7.18
CA ALA A 185 -15.02 -5.86 8.55
C ALA A 185 -15.70 -7.24 8.63
N SER A 186 -16.63 -7.55 7.73
CA SER A 186 -17.27 -8.87 7.69
C SER A 186 -16.30 -10.01 7.37
N CYS A 187 -15.23 -9.78 6.60
CA CYS A 187 -14.16 -10.75 6.42
C CYS A 187 -13.38 -11.00 7.72
N CYS A 188 -13.13 -9.95 8.52
CA CYS A 188 -12.42 -10.06 9.80
C CYS A 188 -13.25 -10.73 10.90
N ASP A 189 -14.58 -10.63 10.84
CA ASP A 189 -15.51 -11.32 11.74
C ASP A 189 -15.57 -12.85 11.52
N ASP A 190 -15.00 -13.37 10.43
CA ASP A 190 -14.94 -14.82 10.19
C ASP A 190 -13.95 -15.50 11.15
N GLU A 191 -14.47 -16.07 12.25
CA GLU A 191 -13.70 -16.82 13.23
C GLU A 191 -13.13 -18.14 12.68
N ARG A 192 -13.67 -18.68 11.57
CA ARG A 192 -13.24 -19.96 10.99
C ARG A 192 -12.17 -19.79 9.92
N GLY A 193 -12.03 -18.60 9.36
CA GLY A 193 -11.02 -18.28 8.36
C GLY A 193 -9.59 -18.45 8.88
N THR A 194 -8.66 -18.84 8.00
CA THR A 194 -7.22 -18.69 8.24
C THR A 194 -6.80 -17.25 7.96
N LEU A 195 -5.64 -16.82 8.48
CA LEU A 195 -5.05 -15.52 8.16
C LEU A 195 -5.09 -15.22 6.66
N ASP A 196 -4.60 -16.17 5.86
CA ASP A 196 -4.54 -16.08 4.40
C ASP A 196 -5.92 -15.98 3.74
N SER A 197 -6.92 -16.70 4.23
CA SER A 197 -8.27 -16.63 3.64
C SER A 197 -8.94 -15.29 3.94
N VAL A 198 -8.76 -14.78 5.17
CA VAL A 198 -9.27 -13.47 5.58
C VAL A 198 -8.59 -12.36 4.76
N GLN A 199 -7.27 -12.42 4.59
CA GLN A 199 -6.56 -11.43 3.78
C GLN A 199 -7.02 -11.44 2.31
N ARG A 200 -7.15 -12.61 1.69
CA ARG A 200 -7.72 -12.73 0.33
C ARG A 200 -9.16 -12.21 0.23
N CYS A 201 -9.96 -12.36 1.30
CA CYS A 201 -11.30 -11.81 1.37
C CYS A 201 -11.26 -10.27 1.35
N ILE A 202 -10.41 -9.66 2.18
CA ILE A 202 -10.20 -8.20 2.23
C ILE A 202 -9.70 -7.67 0.89
N GLU A 203 -8.75 -8.35 0.24
CA GLU A 203 -8.25 -7.98 -1.09
C GLU A 203 -9.38 -7.97 -2.13
N LYS A 204 -10.28 -8.95 -2.10
CA LYS A 204 -11.47 -8.97 -2.97
C LYS A 204 -12.43 -7.83 -2.68
N CYS A 205 -12.61 -7.45 -1.40
CA CYS A 205 -13.40 -6.28 -1.03
C CYS A 205 -12.80 -4.97 -1.58
N ALA A 206 -11.47 -4.88 -1.65
CA ALA A 206 -10.76 -3.70 -2.15
C ALA A 206 -10.72 -3.59 -3.67
N SER A 207 -10.79 -4.70 -4.41
CA SER A 207 -10.67 -4.75 -5.87
C SER A 207 -11.55 -3.73 -6.60
N PRO A 208 -12.88 -3.62 -6.34
CA PRO A 208 -13.72 -2.68 -7.08
C PRO A 208 -13.30 -1.21 -6.91
N LEU A 209 -12.82 -0.84 -5.71
CA LEU A 209 -12.32 0.50 -5.44
C LEU A 209 -10.99 0.76 -6.15
N MET A 210 -10.08 -0.22 -6.17
CA MET A 210 -8.81 -0.11 -6.89
C MET A 210 -9.04 0.00 -8.41
N ASP A 211 -9.91 -0.85 -8.97
CA ASP A 211 -10.27 -0.80 -10.39
C ASP A 211 -10.88 0.56 -10.78
N ALA A 212 -11.73 1.13 -9.92
CA ALA A 212 -12.29 2.47 -10.08
C ALA A 212 -11.22 3.57 -10.06
N GLN A 213 -10.27 3.50 -9.12
CA GLN A 213 -9.17 4.46 -9.02
C GLN A 213 -8.24 4.40 -10.23
N ASP A 214 -7.87 3.18 -10.68
CA ASP A 214 -7.06 2.97 -11.87
C ASP A 214 -7.73 3.50 -13.13
N TYR A 215 -9.04 3.24 -13.28
CA TYR A 215 -9.83 3.78 -14.40
C TYR A 215 -9.85 5.31 -14.39
N LEU A 216 -10.13 5.94 -13.24
CA LEU A 216 -10.07 7.40 -13.08
C LEU A 216 -8.72 7.96 -13.51
N GLN A 217 -7.62 7.38 -12.99
CA GLN A 217 -6.27 7.85 -13.28
C GLN A 217 -5.96 7.73 -14.77
N ASN A 218 -6.40 6.64 -15.42
CA ASN A 218 -6.24 6.46 -16.85
C ASN A 218 -7.03 7.50 -17.67
N GLU A 219 -8.30 7.73 -17.37
CA GLU A 219 -9.14 8.69 -18.11
C GLU A 219 -8.62 10.14 -17.95
N LEU A 220 -8.27 10.53 -16.71
CA LEU A 220 -7.69 11.85 -16.45
C LEU A 220 -6.30 11.99 -17.09
N GLY A 221 -5.49 10.93 -17.09
CA GLY A 221 -4.19 10.91 -17.76
C GLY A 221 -4.29 11.07 -19.27
N GLN A 222 -5.29 10.45 -19.90
CA GLN A 222 -5.56 10.64 -21.33
C GLN A 222 -6.02 12.07 -21.64
N PHE A 223 -6.93 12.62 -20.83
CA PHE A 223 -7.35 14.01 -20.97
C PHE A 223 -6.18 14.99 -20.84
N GLN A 224 -5.31 14.80 -19.84
CA GLN A 224 -4.10 15.58 -19.65
C GLN A 224 -3.15 15.47 -20.86
N SER A 225 -2.98 14.26 -21.41
CA SER A 225 -2.12 14.02 -22.57
C SER A 225 -2.64 14.75 -23.82
N HIS A 226 -3.95 14.76 -24.05
CA HIS A 226 -4.57 15.52 -25.15
C HIS A 226 -4.38 17.03 -24.99
N LEU A 227 -4.59 17.55 -23.78
CA LEU A 227 -4.36 18.97 -23.50
C LEU A 227 -2.89 19.36 -23.73
N GLN A 228 -1.95 18.55 -23.25
CA GLN A 228 -0.52 18.77 -23.47
C GLN A 228 -0.14 18.69 -24.95
N GLY A 229 -0.73 17.74 -25.70
CA GLY A 229 -0.55 17.62 -27.15
C GLY A 229 -1.00 18.88 -27.89
N CYS A 230 -2.18 19.38 -27.57
CA CYS A 230 -2.73 20.60 -28.15
C CYS A 230 -1.88 21.85 -27.84
N VAL A 231 -1.35 21.99 -26.61
CA VAL A 231 -0.40 23.06 -26.27
C VAL A 231 0.92 22.92 -27.05
N LYS A 232 1.40 21.69 -27.24
CA LYS A 232 2.63 21.42 -28.01
C LYS A 232 2.45 21.77 -29.49
N GLU A 233 1.29 21.47 -30.06
CA GLU A 233 0.91 21.88 -31.43
C GLU A 233 0.89 23.40 -31.56
N CYS A 234 0.25 24.12 -30.62
CA CYS A 234 0.28 25.58 -30.59
C CYS A 234 1.70 26.16 -30.58
N ASN A 235 2.61 25.56 -29.81
CA ASN A 235 4.02 25.98 -29.79
C ASN A 235 4.74 25.68 -31.11
N SER A 236 4.44 24.55 -31.75
CA SER A 236 4.98 24.20 -33.07
C SER A 236 4.51 25.19 -34.13
N ASP A 237 3.23 25.54 -34.13
CA ASP A 237 2.62 26.48 -35.07
C ASP A 237 3.08 27.92 -34.87
N ALA A 238 3.28 28.34 -33.63
CA ALA A 238 3.84 29.66 -33.32
C ALA A 238 5.29 29.77 -33.79
N ARG A 239 6.07 28.68 -33.70
CA ARG A 239 7.46 28.63 -34.15
C ARG A 239 7.61 28.50 -35.66
N SER A 240 6.73 27.75 -36.34
CA SER A 240 6.78 27.58 -37.80
C SER A 240 6.56 28.89 -38.56
N LYS A 241 5.93 29.88 -37.91
CA LYS A 241 5.71 31.22 -38.46
C LYS A 241 6.86 32.20 -38.23
N LEU A 242 7.91 31.80 -37.51
CA LEU A 242 9.09 32.65 -37.30
C LEU A 242 10.02 32.63 -38.53
N PRO A 243 10.59 33.77 -38.92
CA PRO A 243 11.65 33.83 -39.92
C PRO A 243 12.96 33.23 -39.38
N ASN A 244 13.91 32.88 -40.27
CA ASN A 244 15.19 32.27 -39.91
C ASN A 244 16.06 33.10 -38.94
N ASN A 245 15.88 34.43 -38.89
CA ASN A 245 16.57 35.32 -37.97
C ASN A 245 15.56 36.33 -37.36
N PRO A 246 14.81 35.92 -36.33
CA PRO A 246 13.71 36.71 -35.80
C PRO A 246 14.21 37.87 -34.93
N ASN A 247 13.58 39.03 -35.08
CA ASN A 247 13.80 40.19 -34.20
C ASN A 247 12.85 40.15 -32.99
N GLU A 248 12.97 41.13 -32.08
CA GLU A 248 12.16 41.22 -30.87
C GLU A 248 10.64 41.33 -31.16
N HIS A 249 10.27 42.02 -32.24
CA HIS A 249 8.88 42.14 -32.67
C HIS A 249 8.32 40.80 -33.17
N ASP A 250 9.10 40.02 -33.92
CA ASP A 250 8.72 38.67 -34.37
C ASP A 250 8.52 37.71 -33.19
N LEU A 251 9.39 37.78 -32.19
CA LEU A 251 9.29 36.99 -30.96
C LEU A 251 8.06 37.38 -30.13
N SER A 252 7.75 38.68 -30.03
CA SER A 252 6.55 39.18 -29.36
C SER A 252 5.28 38.72 -30.07
N ARG A 253 5.25 38.78 -31.41
CA ARG A 253 4.13 38.28 -32.22
C ARG A 253 3.93 36.76 -32.07
N SER A 254 5.01 35.99 -32.10
CA SER A 254 4.96 34.52 -31.91
C SER A 254 4.46 34.16 -30.51
N ARG A 255 4.88 34.90 -29.48
CA ARG A 255 4.37 34.74 -28.11
C ARG A 255 2.86 35.00 -28.03
N HIS A 256 2.39 36.10 -28.62
CA HIS A 256 0.95 36.41 -28.64
C HIS A 256 0.13 35.34 -29.40
N LEU A 257 0.63 34.84 -30.54
CA LEU A 257 0.02 33.73 -31.27
C LEU A 257 -0.09 32.46 -30.42
N PHE A 258 0.97 32.12 -29.68
CA PHE A 258 0.98 31.00 -28.76
C PHE A 258 -0.02 31.18 -27.61
N GLU A 259 -0.07 32.37 -27.00
CA GLU A 259 -1.02 32.69 -25.90
C GLU A 259 -2.48 32.57 -26.36
N VAL A 260 -2.83 33.12 -27.53
CA VAL A 260 -4.19 33.02 -28.08
C VAL A 260 -4.55 31.56 -28.42
N CYS A 261 -3.62 30.83 -29.04
CA CYS A 261 -3.83 29.42 -29.39
C CYS A 261 -4.04 28.55 -28.14
N THR A 262 -3.19 28.73 -27.12
CA THR A 262 -3.28 27.98 -25.85
C THR A 262 -4.54 28.33 -25.07
N GLY A 263 -5.00 29.60 -25.11
CA GLY A 263 -6.31 29.99 -24.57
C GLY A 263 -7.45 29.20 -25.21
N ASN A 264 -7.54 29.21 -26.53
CA ASN A 264 -8.56 28.45 -27.27
C ASN A 264 -8.47 26.93 -27.01
N CYS A 265 -7.25 26.41 -26.89
CA CYS A 265 -6.99 25.00 -26.58
C CYS A 265 -7.56 24.63 -25.21
N VAL A 266 -7.30 25.44 -24.18
CA VAL A 266 -7.79 25.25 -22.82
C VAL A 266 -9.32 25.36 -22.79
N ASP A 267 -9.91 26.38 -23.42
CA ASP A 267 -11.37 26.56 -23.47
C ASP A 267 -12.07 25.36 -24.12
N LYS A 268 -11.53 24.86 -25.23
CA LYS A 268 -12.05 23.65 -25.90
C LYS A 268 -12.05 22.45 -24.96
N HIS A 269 -10.96 22.22 -24.23
CA HIS A 269 -10.84 21.08 -23.32
C HIS A 269 -11.68 21.24 -22.05
N ILE A 270 -11.80 22.45 -21.50
CA ILE A 270 -12.70 22.75 -20.37
C ILE A 270 -14.15 22.41 -20.74
N ASN A 271 -14.59 22.75 -21.95
CA ASN A 271 -15.94 22.44 -22.41
C ASN A 271 -16.22 20.94 -22.58
N LEU A 272 -15.18 20.10 -22.71
CA LEU A 272 -15.32 18.63 -22.79
C LEU A 272 -15.38 17.96 -21.41
N LEU A 273 -14.89 18.63 -20.35
CA LEU A 273 -14.80 18.07 -19.01
C LEU A 273 -16.15 17.56 -18.45
N PRO A 274 -17.27 18.30 -18.54
CA PRO A 274 -18.54 17.82 -17.99
C PRO A 274 -19.01 16.50 -18.64
N GLY A 275 -18.79 16.37 -19.95
CA GLY A 275 -19.12 15.16 -20.71
C GLY A 275 -18.24 13.97 -20.30
N LEU A 276 -16.93 14.20 -20.17
CA LEU A 276 -15.98 13.21 -19.66
C LEU A 276 -16.40 12.74 -18.26
N MET A 277 -16.70 13.68 -17.36
CA MET A 277 -17.07 13.35 -15.99
C MET A 277 -18.35 12.52 -15.90
N LYS A 278 -19.36 12.88 -16.69
CA LYS A 278 -20.62 12.13 -16.78
C LYS A 278 -20.40 10.70 -17.30
N ASN A 279 -19.47 10.51 -18.23
CA ASN A 279 -19.13 9.20 -18.75
C ASN A 279 -18.38 8.36 -17.70
N ILE A 280 -17.38 8.94 -17.04
CA ILE A 280 -16.65 8.29 -15.95
C ILE A 280 -17.63 7.83 -14.87
N GLN A 281 -18.49 8.73 -14.41
CA GLN A 281 -19.52 8.41 -13.41
C GLN A 281 -20.38 7.22 -13.82
N LYS A 282 -20.92 7.22 -15.04
CA LYS A 282 -21.74 6.10 -15.54
C LYS A 282 -20.99 4.77 -15.58
N THR A 283 -19.70 4.80 -15.91
CA THR A 283 -18.85 3.59 -15.89
C THR A 283 -18.65 3.09 -14.47
N LEU A 284 -18.39 3.99 -13.51
CA LEU A 284 -18.22 3.63 -12.10
C LEU A 284 -19.51 3.05 -11.50
N ASP A 285 -20.66 3.65 -11.81
CA ASP A 285 -21.98 3.16 -11.35
C ASP A 285 -22.30 1.74 -11.85
N ARG A 286 -21.80 1.38 -13.05
CA ARG A 286 -22.00 0.06 -13.68
C ARG A 286 -20.92 -0.96 -13.28
N GLY A 287 -19.86 -0.50 -12.62
CA GLY A 287 -18.64 -1.27 -12.39
C GLY A 287 -17.65 -1.17 -13.54
N VAL A 288 -16.37 -1.03 -13.21
CA VAL A 288 -15.29 -0.94 -14.21
C VAL A 288 -15.13 -2.30 -14.90
N PRO A 289 -15.08 -2.34 -16.25
CA PRO A 289 -14.82 -3.57 -16.98
C PRO A 289 -13.43 -4.14 -16.62
N LYS A 290 -13.35 -5.43 -16.31
CA LYS A 290 -12.05 -6.09 -16.05
C LYS A 290 -11.13 -5.92 -17.27
N ARG A 291 -9.88 -5.52 -17.03
CA ARG A 291 -8.83 -5.28 -18.05
C ARG A 291 -8.66 -6.42 -19.08
N SER A 292 -9.08 -7.65 -18.77
CA SER A 292 -9.08 -8.77 -19.71
C SER A 292 -9.91 -8.54 -20.98
N HIS A 293 -10.90 -7.64 -20.97
CA HIS A 293 -11.73 -7.35 -22.14
C HIS A 293 -11.27 -6.14 -22.98
N LEU A 294 -10.31 -5.34 -22.51
CA LEU A 294 -9.83 -4.15 -23.25
C LEU A 294 -8.76 -4.49 -24.31
N ARG A 295 -8.15 -5.68 -24.25
CA ARG A 295 -7.25 -6.18 -25.31
C ARG A 295 -8.01 -6.79 -26.48
N ASP A 296 -9.14 -7.46 -26.22
CA ASP A 296 -9.91 -8.13 -27.28
C ASP A 296 -10.74 -7.17 -28.11
N GLN A 297 -11.19 -6.04 -27.56
CA GLN A 297 -11.95 -5.04 -28.32
C GLN A 297 -11.09 -4.24 -29.31
N LYS A 298 -9.79 -4.07 -29.05
CA LYS A 298 -8.87 -3.37 -29.97
C LYS A 298 -8.40 -4.21 -31.16
N ASN A 299 -8.68 -5.51 -31.17
CA ASN A 299 -8.31 -6.43 -32.26
C ASN A 299 -9.48 -6.77 -33.18
N ILE A 300 -10.67 -6.19 -32.98
CA ILE A 300 -11.85 -6.43 -33.82
C ILE A 300 -12.09 -5.28 -34.82
N ASP A 301 -11.52 -4.10 -34.57
CA ASP A 301 -11.62 -2.91 -35.44
C ASP A 301 -10.29 -2.56 -36.14
N ALA A 302 -9.39 -3.53 -36.36
CA ALA A 302 -8.14 -3.38 -37.11
C ALA A 302 -8.13 -4.27 -38.36
#